data_AF-A0A7L2JCS3-F1
#
_entry.id   AF-A0A7L2JCS3-F1
#
_cell.length_a   1.000
_cell.length_b   1.000
_cell.length_c   1.000
_cell.angle_alpha   90.00
_cell.angle_beta   90.00
_cell.angle_gamma   90.00
#
_symmetry.space_group_name_H-M   'P 1'
#
loop_
_entity.id
_entity.type
_entity.pdbx_description
1 polymer ?
#
loop_
_entity_poly.entity_id
_entity_poly.type
_entity_poly.pdbx_seq_one_letter_code
_entity_poly.pdbx_strand_id
1 'polypeptide(L)' 'AALARSVVEAATEAVASSGRFTLGLSGGSLVAMLARELPPALREAPGADPSRWLVAFCDERLVPLEHPESTGG' A
#
# COMPACT_ATOMS: atom_id res chain seq x y z
N ALA A 1 -2.67 0.62 13.01
CA ALA A 1 -2.00 -0.71 12.90
C ALA A 1 -2.86 -1.75 12.19
N ALA A 2 -4.17 -1.81 12.48
CA ALA A 2 -5.06 -2.83 11.91
C ALA A 2 -5.10 -2.83 10.38
N LEU A 3 -5.16 -1.64 9.75
CA LEU A 3 -5.16 -1.53 8.27
C LEU A 3 -3.90 -2.12 7.65
N ALA A 4 -2.71 -1.71 8.12
CA ALA A 4 -1.44 -2.24 7.61
C ALA A 4 -1.35 -3.76 7.78
N ARG A 5 -1.81 -4.28 8.92
CA ARG A 5 -1.87 -5.73 9.18
C ARG A 5 -2.78 -6.45 8.18
N SER A 6 -3.98 -5.94 7.92
CA SER A 6 -4.89 -6.52 6.93
C SER A 6 -4.30 -6.53 5.52
N VAL A 7 -3.60 -5.46 5.13
CA VAL A 7 -2.92 -5.41 3.82
C VAL A 7 -1.80 -6.45 3.74
N VAL A 8 -1.01 -6.60 4.81
CA VAL A 8 0.09 -7.57 4.86
C VAL A 8 -0.39 -9.02 4.87
N GLU A 9 -1.47 -9.32 5.59
CA GLU A 9 -2.11 -10.64 5.59
C GLU A 9 -2.60 -10.99 4.17
N ALA A 10 -3.34 -10.08 3.53
CA ALA A 10 -3.80 -10.27 2.14
C ALA A 10 -2.64 -10.41 1.15
N ALA A 11 -1.57 -9.63 1.32
CA ALA A 11 -0.39 -9.70 0.46
C ALA A 11 0.36 -11.01 0.61
N THR A 12 0.52 -11.51 1.84
CA THR A 12 1.17 -12.80 2.11
C THR A 12 0.41 -13.94 1.43
N GLU A 13 -0.92 -13.94 1.53
CA GLU A 13 -1.77 -14.93 0.86
C GLU A 13 -1.68 -14.83 -0.67
N ALA A 14 -1.77 -13.62 -1.22
CA ALA A 14 -1.72 -13.39 -2.66
C ALA A 14 -0.36 -13.76 -3.27
N VAL A 15 0.74 -13.44 -2.60
CA VAL A 15 2.08 -13.82 -3.02
C VAL A 15 2.27 -15.34 -2.97
N ALA A 16 1.78 -16.01 -1.92
CA ALA A 16 1.87 -17.46 -1.81
C ALA A 16 1.04 -18.19 -2.89
N SER A 17 -0.13 -17.67 -3.23
CA SER A 17 -1.06 -18.33 -4.17
C SER A 17 -0.82 -17.99 -5.64
N SER A 18 -0.46 -16.74 -5.95
CA SER A 18 -0.40 -16.21 -7.31
C SER A 18 0.94 -15.60 -7.69
N GLY A 19 1.88 -15.51 -6.72
CA GLY A 19 3.21 -14.94 -6.93
C GLY A 19 3.23 -13.41 -7.01
N ARG A 20 2.08 -12.73 -6.88
CA ARG A 20 1.97 -11.27 -6.95
C ARG A 20 0.85 -10.76 -6.04
N PHE A 21 1.01 -9.56 -5.50
CA PHE A 21 -0.06 -8.82 -4.84
C PHE A 21 -0.34 -7.51 -5.58
N THR A 22 -1.60 -7.09 -5.67
CA THR A 22 -2.00 -5.85 -6.33
C THR A 22 -2.94 -5.05 -5.43
N LEU A 23 -2.61 -3.78 -5.21
CA LEU A 23 -3.33 -2.90 -4.31
C LEU A 23 -3.70 -1.59 -5.03
N GLY A 24 -5.01 -1.35 -5.13
CA GLY A 24 -5.55 -0.03 -5.44
C GLY A 24 -5.58 0.81 -4.17
N LEU A 25 -4.91 1.96 -4.18
CA LEU A 25 -4.81 2.87 -3.04
C LEU A 25 -5.65 4.11 -3.32
N SER A 26 -6.74 4.26 -2.57
CA SER A 26 -7.51 5.51 -2.56
C SER A 26 -6.74 6.58 -1.80
N GLY A 27 -6.93 7.85 -2.21
CA GLY A 27 -6.27 8.99 -1.60
C GLY A 27 -6.77 9.33 -0.19
N GLY A 28 -6.57 10.58 0.21
CA GLY A 28 -6.93 11.06 1.55
C GLY A 28 -6.10 10.40 2.66
N SER A 29 -6.74 10.09 3.79
CA SER A 29 -6.04 9.64 5.00
C SER A 29 -5.42 8.24 4.91
N LEU A 30 -5.84 7.42 3.94
CA LEU A 30 -5.36 6.04 3.78
C LEU A 30 -3.89 5.99 3.36
N VAL A 31 -3.46 6.87 2.45
CA VAL A 31 -2.06 6.96 2.00
C VAL A 31 -1.15 7.26 3.18
N ALA A 32 -1.45 8.32 3.93
CA ALA A 32 -0.66 8.71 5.09
C ALA A 32 -0.63 7.65 6.20
N MET A 33 -1.77 6.96 6.42
CA MET A 33 -1.84 5.87 7.40
C MET A 33 -0.96 4.68 6.98
N LEU A 34 -1.06 4.24 5.73
CA LEU A 34 -0.27 3.12 5.22
C LEU A 34 1.21 3.46 5.07
N ALA A 35 1.57 4.66 4.61
CA ALA A 35 2.96 5.09 4.53
C ALA A 35 3.67 5.02 5.89
N ARG A 36 2.96 5.36 6.97
CA ARG A 36 3.48 5.27 8.35
C ARG A 36 3.53 3.83 8.88
N GLU A 37 2.49 3.05 8.63
CA GLU A 37 2.27 1.79 9.37
C GLU A 37 2.65 0.53 8.59
N LEU A 38 2.71 0.59 7.27
CA LEU A 38 3.04 -0.55 6.42
C LEU A 38 4.53 -0.95 6.52
N PRO A 39 5.51 -0.04 6.56
CA PRO A 39 6.92 -0.42 6.70
C PRO A 39 7.24 -1.28 7.94
N PRO A 40 6.80 -0.95 9.16
CA PRO A 40 7.01 -1.85 10.30
C PRO A 40 6.20 -3.15 10.17
N ALA A 41 4.96 -3.12 9.67
CA ALA A 41 4.18 -4.35 9.49
C ALA A 41 4.83 -5.34 8.50
N LEU A 42 5.47 -4.85 7.44
CA LEU A 42 6.19 -5.67 6.47
C LEU A 42 7.43 -6.35 7.07
N ARG A 43 8.10 -5.74 8.06
CA ARG A 43 9.26 -6.35 8.73
C ARG A 43 8.88 -7.63 9.50
N GLU A 44 7.66 -7.67 10.03
CA GLU A 44 7.12 -8.81 10.77
C GLU A 44 6.54 -9.90 9.85
N ALA A 45 6.46 -9.66 8.54
CA ALA A 45 5.82 -10.55 7.57
C ALA A 45 6.63 -10.66 6.26
N PRO A 46 7.78 -11.36 6.29
CA PRO A 46 8.64 -11.50 5.11
C PRO A 46 7.94 -12.19 3.93
N GLY A 47 6.93 -13.02 4.17
CA GLY A 47 6.14 -13.69 3.12
C GLY A 47 5.30 -12.74 2.26
N ALA A 48 5.08 -11.51 2.71
CA ALA A 48 4.36 -10.51 1.94
C ALA A 48 5.18 -10.01 0.73
N ASP A 49 6.53 -10.08 0.77
CA ASP A 49 7.45 -9.72 -0.32
C ASP A 49 7.05 -8.50 -1.17
N PRO A 50 7.39 -7.26 -0.73
CA PRO A 50 7.07 -6.03 -1.45
C PRO A 50 7.61 -5.96 -2.88
N SER A 51 8.62 -6.75 -3.23
CA SER A 51 9.15 -6.78 -4.60
C SER A 51 8.14 -7.36 -5.61
N ARG A 52 7.11 -8.05 -5.11
CA ARG A 52 6.02 -8.66 -5.88
C ARG A 52 4.74 -7.83 -5.87
N TRP A 53 4.81 -6.57 -5.43
CA TRP A 53 3.63 -5.73 -5.32
C TRP A 53 3.48 -4.84 -6.56
N LEU A 54 2.25 -4.72 -7.02
CA LEU A 54 1.81 -3.61 -7.87
C LEU A 54 0.91 -2.71 -7.03
N VAL A 55 1.34 -1.47 -6.79
CA VAL A 55 0.55 -0.45 -6.10
C VAL A 55 0.19 0.63 -7.11
N ALA A 56 -1.08 0.97 -7.18
CA ALA A 56 -1.58 2.04 -8.05
C ALA A 56 -2.59 2.89 -7.27
N PHE A 57 -2.59 4.20 -7.53
CA PHE A 57 -3.67 5.05 -7.04
C PHE A 57 -4.94 4.77 -7.82
N CYS A 58 -6.09 4.75 -7.14
CA CYS A 58 -7.39 4.57 -7.80
C CYS A 58 -7.73 5.76 -8.70
N ASP A 59 -7.29 6.95 -8.30
CA ASP A 59 -7.43 8.23 -8.98
C ASP A 59 -6.35 9.20 -8.48
N GLU A 60 -6.13 10.30 -9.19
CA GLU A 60 -5.23 11.37 -8.78
C GLU A 60 -5.80 12.73 -9.22
N ARG A 61 -5.53 13.77 -8.42
CA ARG A 61 -5.86 15.15 -8.76
C ARG A 61 -4.87 15.69 -9.77
N LEU A 62 -5.37 16.32 -10.83
CA LEU A 62 -4.52 17.00 -11.81
C LEU A 62 -3.99 18.32 -11.24
N VAL A 63 -3.01 18.21 -10.35
CA VAL A 63 -2.32 19.31 -9.65
C VAL A 63 -0.81 19.01 -9.62
N PRO A 64 0.05 20.01 -9.35
CA PRO A 64 1.47 19.75 -9.07
C PRO A 64 1.66 18.75 -7.94
N LEU A 65 2.78 18.00 -7.95
CA LEU A 65 3.05 16.95 -6.97
C LEU A 65 3.07 17.49 -5.54
N GLU A 66 3.66 18.68 -5.34
CA GLU A 66 3.79 19.34 -4.03
C GLU A 66 2.48 19.94 -3.51
N HIS A 67 1.40 19.86 -4.31
CA HIS A 67 0.11 20.40 -3.92
C HIS A 67 -0.50 19.53 -2.80
N PRO A 68 -1.11 20.11 -1.74
CA PRO A 68 -1.66 19.34 -0.61
C PRO A 68 -2.73 18.31 -0.97
N GLU A 69 -3.40 18.49 -2.11
CA GLU A 69 -4.42 17.56 -2.65
C GLU A 69 -3.84 16.48 -3.58
N SER A 70 -2.53 16.50 -3.84
CA SER A 70 -1.82 15.42 -4.53
C SER A 70 -1.85 14.17 -3.67
N THR A 71 -2.33 13.07 -4.21
CA THR A 71 -2.33 11.77 -3.53
C THR A 71 -0.91 11.20 -3.45
N GLY A 72 -0.14 11.42 -4.51
CA GLY A 72 1.28 11.06 -4.61
C GLY A 72 2.23 11.90 -3.77
N GLY A 73 1.76 13.06 -3.28
CA GLY A 73 2.38 13.92 -2.25
C GLY A 73 3.88 14.10 -2.35
#